data_AF-I8UA39-F1
#
_entry.id   AF-I8UA39-F1
#
_cell.length_a   1.000
_cell.length_b   1.000
_cell.length_c   1.000
_cell.angle_alpha   90.00
_cell.angle_beta   90.00
_cell.angle_gamma   90.00
#
_symmetry.space_group_name_H-M   'P 1'
#
loop_
_entity.id
_entity.type
_entity.pdbx_description
1 polymer ?
#
loop_
_entity_poly.entity_id
_entity_poly.type
_entity_poly.pdbx_seq_one_letter_code
_entity_poly.pdbx_strand_id
1 'polypeptide(L)'
;MQMRNSLLLCVLLLMGFWPYQAPAQSISEQLSTLDELRLKDFAEFRRTLAELADTLKPEALNPTEQQYLNLLKAYDLTARGDFSTALDMLEQTELRPDSHLSLRMTGLKVNIYALSFRYTDAFINIEQLLNALPALNNANEYYQLVGQIIVLFNNIERYDLSKQLVQRGLNLTDSSSLVCRLNSFGL
;
A
#
# COMPACT_ATOMS: atom_id res chain seq x y z
N MET A 1 27.15 -72.39 -17.03
CA MET A 1 27.34 -71.35 -16.00
C MET A 1 28.50 -70.47 -16.45
N GLN A 2 28.39 -69.44 -17.29
CA GLN A 2 27.50 -68.27 -17.37
C GLN A 2 27.65 -67.30 -16.18
N MET A 3 28.64 -66.41 -16.27
CA MET A 3 28.64 -65.11 -15.58
C MET A 3 28.98 -64.04 -16.62
N ARG A 4 27.94 -63.33 -17.06
CA ARG A 4 27.96 -62.24 -18.03
C ARG A 4 27.32 -61.03 -17.34
N ASN A 5 27.95 -59.87 -17.49
CA ASN A 5 27.39 -58.52 -17.27
C ASN A 5 26.94 -58.15 -15.85
N SER A 6 27.78 -57.43 -15.10
CA SER A 6 27.35 -56.65 -13.93
C SER A 6 28.13 -55.33 -13.77
N LEU A 7 28.53 -54.70 -14.88
CA LEU A 7 29.29 -53.43 -14.85
C LEU A 7 28.57 -52.24 -15.53
N LEU A 8 27.30 -52.39 -15.91
CA LEU A 8 26.59 -51.39 -16.72
C LEU A 8 25.47 -50.61 -15.99
N LEU A 9 25.36 -50.72 -14.66
CA LEU A 9 24.19 -50.20 -13.92
C LEU A 9 24.46 -49.01 -12.97
N CYS A 10 25.60 -48.32 -13.09
CA CYS A 10 25.92 -47.18 -12.21
C CYS A 10 26.03 -45.81 -12.91
N VAL A 11 25.79 -45.70 -14.23
CA VAL A 11 26.00 -44.44 -14.98
C VAL A 11 24.71 -43.61 -15.19
N LEU A 12 23.52 -44.12 -14.81
CA LEU A 12 22.24 -43.48 -15.14
C LEU A 12 21.63 -42.56 -14.05
N LEU A 13 22.36 -42.23 -12.98
CA LEU A 13 21.84 -41.44 -11.85
C LEU A 13 22.39 -39.99 -11.78
N LEU A 14 22.94 -39.45 -12.87
CA LEU A 14 23.46 -38.07 -12.94
C LEU A 14 22.61 -37.12 -13.81
N MET A 15 21.46 -37.54 -14.32
CA MET A 15 20.56 -36.64 -15.05
C MET A 15 19.39 -36.19 -14.18
N GLY A 16 19.36 -34.89 -13.86
CA GLY A 16 18.08 -34.22 -13.60
C GLY A 16 17.86 -33.63 -12.22
N PHE A 17 18.84 -32.97 -11.61
CA PHE A 17 18.53 -31.87 -10.70
C PHE A 17 18.74 -30.55 -11.44
N TRP A 18 17.80 -30.21 -12.33
CA TRP A 18 17.65 -28.80 -12.71
C TRP A 18 17.11 -28.08 -11.47
N PRO A 19 17.85 -27.12 -10.87
CA PRO A 19 17.28 -26.31 -9.82
C PRO A 19 16.10 -25.55 -10.43
N TYR A 20 14.90 -25.90 -10.00
CA TYR A 20 13.71 -25.12 -10.29
C TYR A 20 13.89 -23.77 -9.57
N GLN A 21 14.42 -22.77 -10.27
CA GLN A 21 14.39 -21.40 -9.79
C GLN A 21 12.94 -20.91 -9.94
N ALA A 22 12.27 -20.75 -8.79
CA ALA A 22 11.00 -20.03 -8.77
C ALA A 22 11.20 -18.66 -9.45
N PRO A 23 10.25 -18.21 -10.29
CA PRO A 23 10.37 -16.93 -10.95
C PRO A 23 10.53 -15.83 -9.89
N ALA A 24 11.52 -14.96 -10.09
CA ALA A 24 11.72 -13.83 -9.21
C ALA A 24 10.46 -12.97 -9.19
N GLN A 25 9.96 -12.68 -7.99
CA GLN A 25 8.78 -11.84 -7.80
C GLN A 25 9.01 -10.47 -8.42
N SER A 26 8.01 -9.94 -9.15
CA SER A 26 8.14 -8.62 -9.77
C SER A 26 8.28 -7.52 -8.70
N ILE A 27 8.95 -6.40 -9.03
CA ILE A 27 9.12 -5.28 -8.08
C ILE A 27 7.76 -4.75 -7.63
N SER A 28 6.83 -4.58 -8.56
CA SER A 28 5.45 -4.16 -8.25
C SER A 28 4.76 -5.08 -7.22
N GLU A 29 4.99 -6.39 -7.30
CA GLU A 29 4.41 -7.36 -6.37
C GLU A 29 5.12 -7.37 -5.01
N GLN A 30 6.44 -7.13 -4.98
CA GLN A 30 7.20 -6.89 -3.74
C GLN A 30 6.69 -5.63 -3.02
N LEU A 31 6.47 -4.52 -3.75
CA LEU A 31 5.92 -3.28 -3.19
C LEU A 31 4.49 -3.47 -2.67
N SER A 32 3.66 -4.24 -3.39
CA SER A 32 2.32 -4.58 -2.91
C SER A 32 2.35 -5.40 -1.63
N THR A 33 3.23 -6.41 -1.56
CA THR A 33 3.41 -7.24 -0.36
C THR A 33 3.87 -6.38 0.83
N LEU A 34 4.77 -5.43 0.57
CA LEU A 34 5.25 -4.50 1.58
C LEU A 34 4.16 -3.57 2.10
N ASP A 35 3.28 -3.05 1.24
CA ASP A 35 2.14 -2.24 1.67
C ASP A 35 1.13 -3.01 2.54
N GLU A 36 0.94 -4.31 2.28
CA GLU A 36 0.12 -5.14 3.17
C GLU A 36 0.75 -5.28 4.55
N LEU A 37 2.07 -5.49 4.62
CA LEU A 37 2.80 -5.57 5.89
C LEU A 37 2.61 -4.31 6.73
N ARG A 38 2.58 -3.12 6.10
CA ARG A 38 2.35 -1.84 6.80
C ARG A 38 1.11 -1.85 7.69
N LEU A 39 0.06 -2.60 7.30
CA LEU A 39 -1.18 -2.70 8.05
C LEU A 39 -1.21 -3.86 9.06
N LYS A 40 -0.33 -4.86 8.92
CA LYS A 40 -0.32 -6.11 9.68
C LYS A 40 0.79 -6.14 10.74
N ASP A 41 2.01 -5.77 10.34
CA ASP A 41 3.20 -5.71 11.16
C ASP A 41 4.08 -4.53 10.70
N PHE A 42 3.98 -3.42 11.43
CA PHE A 42 4.70 -2.20 11.07
C PHE A 42 6.22 -2.32 11.29
N ALA A 43 6.66 -3.16 12.23
CA ALA A 43 8.08 -3.36 12.49
C ALA A 43 8.73 -4.16 11.35
N GLU A 44 8.06 -5.22 10.89
CA GLU A 44 8.47 -5.98 9.72
C GLU A 44 8.43 -5.13 8.45
N PHE A 45 7.36 -4.35 8.24
CA PHE A 45 7.27 -3.38 7.15
C PHE A 45 8.50 -2.47 7.09
N ARG A 46 8.89 -1.86 8.20
CA ARG A 46 10.04 -0.95 8.24
C ARG A 46 11.34 -1.65 7.89
N ARG A 47 11.56 -2.85 8.42
CA ARG A 47 12.76 -3.65 8.12
C ARG A 47 12.82 -4.00 6.62
N THR A 48 11.73 -4.55 6.08
CA THR A 48 11.65 -4.97 4.68
C THR A 48 11.74 -3.77 3.72
N LEU A 49 11.17 -2.60 4.08
CA LEU A 49 11.30 -1.37 3.31
C LEU A 49 12.77 -0.90 3.23
N ALA A 50 13.52 -0.98 4.33
CA ALA A 50 14.93 -0.61 4.35
C ALA A 50 15.76 -1.56 3.46
N GLU A 51 15.56 -2.88 3.61
CA GLU A 51 16.21 -3.90 2.78
C GLU A 51 15.92 -3.70 1.28
N LEU A 52 14.66 -3.41 0.95
CA LEU A 52 14.26 -3.16 -0.43
C LEU A 52 14.84 -1.86 -0.97
N ALA A 53 14.87 -0.79 -0.18
CA ALA A 53 15.44 0.50 -0.59
C ALA A 53 16.96 0.44 -0.80
N ASP A 54 17.68 -0.40 -0.05
CA ASP A 54 19.13 -0.59 -0.19
C ASP A 54 19.50 -1.45 -1.40
N THR A 55 18.61 -2.36 -1.80
CA THR A 55 18.84 -3.31 -2.90
C THR A 55 18.34 -2.78 -4.24
N LEU A 56 17.26 -2.00 -4.25
CA LEU A 56 16.71 -1.41 -5.47
C LEU A 56 17.55 -0.23 -5.94
N LYS A 57 18.08 -0.35 -7.15
CA LYS A 57 18.69 0.77 -7.86
C LYS A 57 17.59 1.65 -8.47
N PRO A 58 17.67 2.99 -8.37
CA PRO A 58 16.66 3.88 -8.97
C PRO A 58 16.43 3.62 -10.46
N GLU A 59 17.46 3.21 -11.20
CA GLU A 59 17.38 2.93 -12.64
C GLU A 59 16.61 1.64 -12.97
N ALA A 60 16.37 0.79 -11.97
CA ALA A 60 15.61 -0.45 -12.12
C ALA A 60 14.09 -0.25 -11.96
N LEU A 61 13.66 0.94 -11.51
CA LEU A 61 12.26 1.24 -11.23
C LEU A 61 11.59 1.96 -12.40
N ASN A 62 10.42 1.48 -12.81
CA ASN A 62 9.58 2.28 -13.67
C ASN A 62 8.95 3.46 -12.88
N PRO A 63 8.38 4.49 -13.56
CA PRO A 63 7.84 5.66 -12.86
C PRO A 63 6.78 5.34 -11.79
N THR A 64 5.91 4.37 -12.04
CA THR A 64 4.85 3.94 -11.10
C THR A 64 5.45 3.20 -9.90
N GLU A 65 6.44 2.34 -10.11
CA GLU A 65 7.15 1.64 -9.02
C GLU A 65 7.94 2.61 -8.15
N GLN A 66 8.58 3.60 -8.75
CA GLN A 66 9.25 4.67 -8.03
C GLN A 66 8.25 5.50 -7.20
N GLN A 67 7.10 5.82 -7.78
CA GLN A 67 6.02 6.52 -7.10
C GLN A 67 5.50 5.72 -5.89
N TYR A 68 5.30 4.41 -6.07
CA TYR A 68 4.81 3.54 -5.02
C TYR A 68 5.85 3.37 -3.89
N LEU A 69 7.13 3.17 -4.23
CA LEU A 69 8.21 3.13 -3.24
C LEU A 69 8.28 4.43 -2.42
N ASN A 70 8.12 5.59 -3.05
CA ASN A 70 8.10 6.88 -2.36
C ASN A 70 6.88 7.01 -1.42
N LEU A 71 5.70 6.52 -1.81
CA LEU A 71 4.54 6.45 -0.93
C LEU A 71 4.84 5.62 0.33
N LEU A 72 5.47 4.45 0.18
CA LEU A 72 5.83 3.58 1.30
C LEU A 72 6.88 4.23 2.22
N LYS A 73 7.88 4.90 1.65
CA LYS A 73 8.84 5.71 2.43
C LYS A 73 8.15 6.83 3.20
N ALA A 74 7.21 7.55 2.58
CA ALA A 74 6.46 8.60 3.25
C ALA A 74 5.61 8.07 4.42
N TYR A 75 5.03 6.87 4.31
CA TYR A 75 4.34 6.24 5.44
C TYR A 75 5.28 5.97 6.62
N ASP A 76 6.50 5.47 6.38
CA ASP A 76 7.48 5.24 7.45
C ASP A 76 7.95 6.55 8.09
N LEU A 77 8.25 7.58 7.29
CA LEU A 77 8.58 8.93 7.80
C LEU A 77 7.47 9.48 8.68
N THR A 78 6.22 9.38 8.21
CA THR A 78 5.03 9.82 8.98
C THR A 78 4.92 9.08 10.31
N ALA A 79 5.13 7.76 10.32
CA ALA A 79 5.07 6.97 11.55
C ALA A 79 6.20 7.29 12.54
N ARG A 80 7.31 7.88 12.08
CA ARG A 80 8.40 8.39 12.93
C ARG A 80 8.19 9.83 13.39
N GLY A 81 7.12 10.48 12.93
CA GLY A 81 6.84 11.89 13.20
C GLY A 81 7.62 12.87 12.31
N ASP A 82 8.34 12.38 11.30
CA ASP A 82 9.07 13.22 10.35
C ASP A 82 8.14 13.74 9.24
N PHE A 83 7.21 14.59 9.65
CA PHE A 83 6.14 15.10 8.80
C PHE A 83 6.65 16.01 7.69
N SER A 84 7.68 16.82 7.94
CA SER A 84 8.23 17.74 6.94
C SER A 84 8.84 16.96 5.77
N THR A 85 9.74 16.01 6.06
CA THR A 85 10.37 15.21 5.00
C THR A 85 9.36 14.31 4.29
N ALA A 86 8.33 13.81 5.00
CA ALA A 86 7.24 13.08 4.36
C ALA A 86 6.47 13.96 3.35
N LEU A 87 6.11 15.19 3.72
CA LEU A 87 5.40 16.11 2.80
C LEU A 87 6.25 16.48 1.59
N ASP A 88 7.51 16.87 1.80
CA ASP A 88 8.43 17.21 0.70
C ASP A 88 8.56 16.06 -0.30
N MET A 89 8.65 14.82 0.20
CA MET A 89 8.70 13.62 -0.64
C MET A 89 7.42 13.40 -1.45
N LEU A 90 6.25 13.59 -0.82
CA LEU A 90 4.96 13.42 -1.50
C LEU A 90 4.75 14.46 -2.59
N GLU A 91 5.11 15.72 -2.34
CA GLU A 91 4.99 16.81 -3.32
C GLU A 91 5.89 16.60 -4.55
N GLN A 92 7.14 16.18 -4.35
CA GLN A 92 8.04 15.88 -5.45
C GLN A 92 7.58 14.67 -6.28
N THR A 93 6.90 13.72 -5.63
CA THR A 93 6.44 12.49 -6.27
C THR A 93 5.18 12.70 -7.11
N GLU A 94 4.27 13.58 -6.70
CA GLU A 94 3.03 13.90 -7.44
C GLU A 94 3.27 14.47 -8.84
N LEU A 95 4.47 14.96 -9.14
CA LEU A 95 4.88 15.40 -10.49
C LEU A 95 4.87 14.25 -11.54
N ARG A 96 4.69 12.99 -11.12
CA ARG A 96 4.61 11.81 -11.99
C ARG A 96 3.36 10.97 -11.68
N PRO A 97 2.14 11.45 -11.97
CA PRO A 97 0.94 10.90 -11.34
C PRO A 97 0.40 9.62 -12.03
N ASP A 98 0.45 8.49 -11.32
CA ASP A 98 -0.61 7.47 -11.38
C ASP A 98 -1.82 7.94 -10.55
N SER A 99 -3.03 7.76 -11.08
CA SER A 99 -4.24 8.30 -10.45
C SER A 99 -4.57 7.66 -9.10
N HIS A 100 -4.31 6.35 -8.91
CA HIS A 100 -4.62 5.67 -7.66
C HIS A 100 -3.59 5.98 -6.58
N LEU A 101 -2.30 5.95 -6.94
CA LEU A 101 -1.23 6.30 -6.01
C LEU A 101 -1.31 7.77 -5.60
N SER A 102 -1.66 8.67 -6.52
CA SER A 102 -1.86 10.09 -6.23
C SER A 102 -2.93 10.31 -5.15
N LEU A 103 -4.10 9.66 -5.26
CA LEU A 103 -5.13 9.76 -4.23
C LEU A 103 -4.66 9.25 -2.87
N ARG A 104 -3.86 8.18 -2.85
CA ARG A 104 -3.28 7.66 -1.60
C ARG A 104 -2.26 8.64 -0.99
N MET A 105 -1.50 9.34 -1.82
CA MET A 105 -0.60 10.42 -1.36
C MET A 105 -1.39 11.58 -0.77
N THR A 106 -2.45 12.04 -1.45
CA THR A 106 -3.37 13.04 -0.90
C THR A 106 -3.95 12.59 0.44
N GLY A 107 -4.33 11.31 0.56
CA GLY A 107 -4.78 10.72 1.81
C GLY A 107 -3.74 10.74 2.93
N LEU A 108 -2.48 10.43 2.61
CA LEU A 108 -1.39 10.53 3.58
C LEU A 108 -1.11 12.00 3.97
N LYS A 109 -1.19 12.94 3.03
CA LYS A 109 -1.10 14.39 3.33
C LYS A 109 -2.18 14.83 4.32
N VAL A 110 -3.43 14.38 4.15
CA VAL A 110 -4.52 14.63 5.13
C VAL A 110 -4.11 14.16 6.53
N ASN A 111 -3.57 12.96 6.66
CA ASN A 111 -3.12 12.42 7.95
C ASN A 111 -1.97 13.25 8.53
N ILE A 112 -0.97 13.60 7.73
CA ILE A 112 0.17 14.41 8.18
C ILE A 112 -0.30 15.80 8.65
N TYR A 113 -1.16 16.45 7.88
CA TYR A 113 -1.71 17.76 8.23
C TYR A 113 -2.57 17.71 9.50
N ALA A 114 -3.38 16.67 9.66
CA ALA A 114 -4.15 16.46 10.88
C ALA A 114 -3.26 16.26 12.11
N LEU A 115 -2.23 15.39 12.01
CA LEU A 115 -1.29 15.10 13.11
C LEU A 115 -0.40 16.30 13.47
N SER A 116 -0.19 17.22 12.53
CA SER A 116 0.56 18.47 12.73
C SER A 116 -0.33 19.68 13.06
N PHE A 117 -1.61 19.47 13.36
CA PHE A 117 -2.60 20.52 13.66
C PHE A 117 -2.81 21.56 12.55
N ARG A 118 -2.45 21.21 11.30
CA ARG A 118 -2.63 22.04 10.10
C ARG A 118 -3.98 21.74 9.43
N TYR A 119 -5.07 21.95 10.17
CA TYR A 119 -6.40 21.53 9.72
C TYR A 119 -6.87 22.18 8.42
N THR A 120 -6.50 23.44 8.15
CA THR A 120 -6.82 24.10 6.88
C THR A 120 -6.26 23.31 5.69
N ASP A 121 -4.99 22.90 5.76
CA ASP A 121 -4.36 22.10 4.71
C ASP A 121 -4.98 20.70 4.62
N ALA A 122 -5.32 20.09 5.77
CA ALA A 122 -6.03 18.82 5.80
C ALA A 122 -7.38 18.91 5.07
N PHE A 123 -8.17 19.96 5.31
CA PHE A 123 -9.48 20.13 4.67
C PHE A 123 -9.39 20.44 3.17
N ILE A 124 -8.37 21.17 2.72
CA ILE A 124 -8.09 21.36 1.28
C ILE A 124 -7.86 19.99 0.61
N ASN A 125 -7.07 19.12 1.23
CA ASN A 125 -6.80 17.78 0.68
C ASN A 125 -8.04 16.86 0.82
N ILE A 126 -8.86 17.00 1.86
CA ILE A 126 -10.15 16.29 1.96
C ILE A 126 -11.08 16.66 0.80
N GLU A 127 -11.18 17.95 0.44
CA GLU A 127 -12.01 18.39 -0.68
C GLU A 127 -11.61 17.69 -1.99
N GLN A 128 -10.31 17.59 -2.25
CA GLN A 128 -9.78 16.85 -3.39
C GLN A 128 -10.19 15.37 -3.36
N LEU A 129 -10.07 14.71 -2.21
CA LEU A 129 -10.48 13.32 -2.06
C LEU A 129 -11.98 13.14 -2.28
N LEU A 130 -12.81 14.02 -1.68
CA LEU A 130 -14.27 13.97 -1.84
C LEU A 130 -14.72 14.08 -3.30
N ASN A 131 -14.02 14.90 -4.10
CA ASN A 131 -14.28 15.02 -5.54
C ASN A 131 -13.92 13.75 -6.31
N ALA A 132 -12.95 12.97 -5.84
CA ALA A 132 -12.54 11.71 -6.46
C ALA A 132 -13.39 10.50 -6.03
N LEU A 133 -13.92 10.50 -4.80
CA LEU A 133 -14.70 9.38 -4.24
C LEU A 133 -15.84 8.89 -5.17
N PRO A 134 -16.62 9.77 -5.85
CA PRO A 134 -17.66 9.36 -6.78
C PRO A 134 -17.27 8.34 -7.83
N ALA A 135 -16.03 8.39 -8.33
CA ALA A 135 -15.53 7.51 -9.37
C ALA A 135 -14.99 6.16 -8.84
N LEU A 136 -14.78 6.03 -7.53
CA LEU A 136 -14.23 4.82 -6.92
C LEU A 136 -15.32 3.77 -6.74
N ASN A 137 -15.22 2.69 -7.51
CA ASN A 137 -16.11 1.52 -7.45
C ASN A 137 -15.46 0.32 -6.74
N ASN A 138 -14.15 0.34 -6.53
CA ASN A 138 -13.45 -0.68 -5.75
C ASN A 138 -13.59 -0.36 -4.26
N ALA A 139 -14.26 -1.24 -3.51
CA ALA A 139 -14.49 -1.04 -2.08
C ALA A 139 -13.21 -0.95 -1.25
N ASN A 140 -12.15 -1.68 -1.62
CA ASN A 140 -10.88 -1.62 -0.89
C ASN A 140 -10.22 -0.25 -1.07
N GLU A 141 -10.19 0.26 -2.30
CA GLU A 141 -9.64 1.58 -2.60
C GLU A 141 -10.46 2.69 -1.94
N TYR A 142 -11.79 2.58 -2.01
CA TYR A 142 -12.68 3.50 -1.32
C TYR A 142 -12.42 3.51 0.19
N TYR A 143 -12.34 2.33 0.82
CA TYR A 143 -12.06 2.18 2.24
C TYR A 143 -10.70 2.81 2.63
N GLN A 144 -9.66 2.59 1.83
CA GLN A 144 -8.32 3.13 2.08
C GLN A 144 -8.27 4.66 2.12
N LEU A 145 -9.21 5.35 1.47
CA LEU A 145 -9.24 6.81 1.41
C LEU A 145 -10.29 7.43 2.34
N VAL A 146 -11.43 6.76 2.49
CA VAL A 146 -12.58 7.34 3.22
C VAL A 146 -12.35 7.39 4.73
N GLY A 147 -11.55 6.48 5.28
CA GLY A 147 -11.31 6.38 6.71
C GLY A 147 -10.78 7.67 7.33
N GLN A 148 -9.78 8.30 6.71
CA GLN A 148 -9.23 9.57 7.22
C GLN A 148 -10.23 10.73 7.16
N ILE A 149 -11.12 10.73 6.16
CA ILE A 149 -12.16 11.75 6.01
C ILE A 149 -13.17 11.62 7.14
N ILE A 150 -13.65 10.39 7.39
CA ILE A 150 -14.64 10.12 8.43
C ILE A 150 -14.08 10.48 9.81
N VAL A 151 -12.83 10.09 10.13
CA VAL A 151 -12.21 10.42 11.41
C VAL A 151 -12.16 11.94 11.61
N LEU A 152 -11.73 12.71 10.60
CA LEU A 152 -11.68 14.16 10.71
C LEU A 152 -13.06 14.81 10.78
N PHE A 153 -14.05 14.31 10.04
CA PHE A 153 -15.42 14.79 10.09
C PHE A 153 -16.08 14.51 11.45
N ASN A 154 -15.81 13.36 12.06
CA ASN A 154 -16.28 13.06 13.41
C ASN A 154 -15.70 14.02 14.44
N ASN A 155 -14.44 14.43 14.31
CA ASN A 155 -13.80 15.39 15.22
C ASN A 155 -14.39 16.80 15.14
N ILE A 156 -15.08 17.15 14.06
CA ILE A 156 -15.79 18.43 13.88
C ILE A 156 -17.31 18.26 13.83
N GLU A 157 -17.82 17.16 14.39
CA GLU A 157 -19.26 16.88 14.55
C GLU A 157 -20.06 16.79 13.23
N ARG A 158 -19.39 16.52 12.12
CA ARG A 158 -20.03 16.33 10.80
C ARG A 158 -20.50 14.89 10.60
N TYR A 159 -21.23 14.37 11.58
CA TYR A 159 -21.64 12.97 11.67
C TYR A 159 -22.54 12.51 10.51
N ASP A 160 -23.41 13.38 9.99
CA ASP A 160 -24.27 13.02 8.86
C ASP A 160 -23.47 12.73 7.58
N LEU A 161 -22.38 13.48 7.36
CA LEU A 161 -21.48 13.21 6.24
C LEU A 161 -20.73 11.89 6.45
N SER A 162 -20.23 11.65 7.66
CA SER A 162 -19.59 10.38 8.02
C SER A 162 -20.50 9.18 7.76
N LYS A 163 -21.78 9.27 8.17
CA LYS A 163 -22.78 8.21 7.92
C LYS A 163 -23.02 7.96 6.44
N GLN A 164 -23.13 9.01 5.62
CA GLN A 164 -23.28 8.87 4.18
C GLN A 164 -22.07 8.18 3.53
N LEU A 165 -20.86 8.54 3.97
CA LEU A 165 -19.61 7.95 3.49
C LEU A 165 -19.49 6.47 3.88
N VAL A 166 -19.86 6.11 5.11
CA VAL A 166 -19.92 4.71 5.57
C VAL A 166 -20.95 3.93 4.75
N GLN A 167 -22.17 4.46 4.59
CA GLN A 167 -23.22 3.79 3.83
C GLN A 167 -22.81 3.54 2.37
N ARG A 168 -22.13 4.49 1.74
CA ARG A 168 -21.58 4.29 0.40
C ARG A 168 -20.56 3.14 0.39
N GLY A 169 -19.65 3.08 1.37
CA GLY A 169 -18.69 1.98 1.48
C GLY A 169 -19.37 0.63 1.62
N LEU A 170 -20.44 0.55 2.43
CA LEU A 170 -21.23 -0.67 2.61
C LEU A 170 -21.92 -1.10 1.32
N ASN A 171 -22.38 -0.15 0.50
CA ASN A 171 -23.00 -0.45 -0.79
C ASN A 171 -21.99 -0.95 -1.86
N LEU A 172 -20.69 -0.80 -1.62
CA LEU A 172 -19.63 -1.24 -2.55
C LEU A 172 -19.11 -2.65 -2.25
N THR A 173 -19.51 -3.29 -1.14
CA THR A 173 -18.87 -4.55 -0.71
C THR A 173 -19.80 -5.53 -0.01
N ASP A 174 -19.59 -6.81 -0.32
CA ASP A 174 -20.14 -7.95 0.44
C ASP A 174 -19.11 -8.58 1.39
N SER A 175 -17.89 -8.02 1.48
CA SER A 175 -16.82 -8.55 2.33
C SER A 175 -17.15 -8.29 3.80
N SER A 176 -17.33 -9.37 4.57
CA SER A 176 -17.57 -9.28 6.02
C SER A 176 -16.48 -8.49 6.76
N SER A 177 -15.23 -8.60 6.33
CA SER A 177 -14.12 -7.85 6.91
C SER A 177 -14.23 -6.35 6.65
N LEU A 178 -14.55 -5.95 5.41
CA LEU A 178 -14.72 -4.52 5.08
C LEU A 178 -15.96 -3.94 5.73
N VAL A 179 -17.06 -4.69 5.78
CA VAL A 179 -18.27 -4.30 6.50
C VAL A 179 -17.96 -4.02 7.97
N CYS A 180 -17.21 -4.92 8.64
CA CYS A 180 -16.79 -4.71 10.03
C CYS A 180 -15.97 -3.43 10.20
N ARG A 181 -14.99 -3.18 9.33
CA ARG A 181 -14.14 -1.99 9.40
C ARG A 181 -14.94 -0.70 9.12
N LEU A 182 -15.83 -0.69 8.14
CA LEU A 182 -16.68 0.46 7.84
C LEU A 182 -17.63 0.78 9.00
N ASN A 183 -18.22 -0.25 9.61
CA ASN A 183 -19.06 -0.07 10.78
C ASN A 183 -18.29 0.44 12.00
N SER A 184 -16.99 0.16 12.13
CA SER A 184 -16.16 0.74 13.21
C SER A 184 -15.97 2.25 13.11
N PHE A 185 -16.24 2.85 11.94
CA PHE A 185 -16.30 4.31 11.77
C PHE A 185 -17.69 4.89 12.08
N GLY A 186 -18.73 4.06 12.05
CA GLY A 186 -20.10 4.44 12.39
C GLY A 186 -20.21 4.67 13.89
N LEU A 187 -20.79 5.80 14.26
CA LEU A 187 -21.12 6.17 15.65
C LEU A 187 -22.28 5.34 16.18
#